data_AF-A0A930LZC3-F1
#
_entry.id   AF-A0A930LZC3-F1
#
_cell.length_a   1.000
_cell.length_b   1.000
_cell.length_c   1.000
_cell.angle_alpha   90.00
_cell.angle_beta   90.00
_cell.angle_gamma   90.00
#
_symmetry.space_group_name_H-M   'P 1'
#
loop_
_entity.id
_entity.type
_entity.pdbx_description
1 polymer ?
#
loop_
_entity_poly.entity_id
_entity_poly.type
_entity_poly.pdbx_seq_one_letter_code
_entity_poly.pdbx_strand_id
1 'polypeptide(L)'
;MMNSHSSQTTDHGAPSHSAGTTTPESTAHNAESRYELPPIPGPKYEQVIHYIEQRYIIPGKPGDKLPTERMIQQNFGVSRQTVRSALKVLIERGLLYNVQGSGTYVAERSDATYIPRVDTFVDDMRRRGFEGSTRMIATRWMDATEEISTHLSVPVGEKVLFVRRLRLADHEVIGFERSYFVKAAASSILDAMMAEMSGTSSSLDQLADTPSAIKHARVRTSAALFTDADAEAFNQQVPVGEAAFKVCATCYTEEGSPVEYAETLYLADAYFYEMIL
;
A
#
# COMPACT_ATOMS: atom_id res chain seq x y z
N MET A 1 -28.82 -73.22 -21.90
CA MET A 1 -27.68 -73.93 -22.53
C MET A 1 -26.57 -74.00 -21.51
N MET A 2 -26.30 -75.19 -20.99
CA MET A 2 -25.12 -75.48 -20.16
C MET A 2 -23.85 -75.39 -21.01
N ASN A 3 -22.76 -74.86 -20.46
CA ASN A 3 -21.50 -75.59 -20.41
C ASN A 3 -20.61 -75.09 -19.29
N SER A 4 -20.00 -76.07 -18.64
CA SER A 4 -19.14 -76.06 -17.46
C SER A 4 -17.66 -76.08 -17.84
N HIS A 5 -16.79 -75.65 -16.90
CA HIS A 5 -15.45 -76.16 -16.52
C HIS A 5 -14.58 -74.97 -16.05
N SER A 6 -14.34 -74.77 -14.75
CA SER A 6 -13.47 -75.51 -13.80
C SER A 6 -12.00 -75.02 -13.77
N SER A 7 -11.67 -74.38 -12.64
CA SER A 7 -10.46 -74.57 -11.81
C SER A 7 -9.13 -73.89 -12.16
N GLN A 8 -8.67 -73.02 -11.25
CA GLN A 8 -7.41 -73.08 -10.45
C GLN A 8 -7.16 -71.69 -9.81
N THR A 9 -7.53 -71.43 -8.55
CA THR A 9 -6.69 -71.52 -7.33
C THR A 9 -5.21 -71.11 -7.49
N THR A 10 -4.85 -69.95 -6.92
CA THR A 10 -3.62 -69.79 -6.13
C THR A 10 -3.85 -68.78 -5.01
N ASP A 11 -3.47 -69.24 -3.82
CA ASP A 11 -3.53 -68.65 -2.49
C ASP A 11 -2.27 -67.80 -2.24
N HIS A 12 -2.39 -66.60 -1.66
CA HIS A 12 -1.28 -65.91 -0.99
C HIS A 12 -1.77 -64.97 0.12
N GLY A 13 -1.80 -65.51 1.34
CA GLY A 13 -1.28 -64.96 2.60
C GLY A 13 -1.17 -63.44 2.82
N ALA A 14 -1.91 -62.95 3.82
CA ALA A 14 -1.47 -61.91 4.76
C ALA A 14 -0.50 -62.56 5.80
N PRO A 15 0.35 -61.84 6.61
CA PRO A 15 0.01 -60.57 7.28
C PRO A 15 1.18 -59.61 7.62
N SER A 16 0.80 -58.50 8.30
CA SER A 16 1.49 -57.84 9.43
C SER A 16 2.08 -56.43 9.23
N HIS A 17 1.77 -55.63 10.25
CA HIS A 17 2.05 -54.22 10.51
C HIS A 17 3.53 -53.80 10.42
N SER A 18 3.77 -52.60 9.90
CA SER A 18 4.76 -51.70 10.51
C SER A 18 4.36 -50.24 10.33
N ALA A 19 4.39 -49.51 11.45
CA ALA A 19 4.18 -48.08 11.53
C ALA A 19 5.38 -47.35 10.92
N GLY A 20 5.11 -46.40 10.04
CA GLY A 20 6.11 -45.49 9.47
C GLY A 20 5.60 -44.06 9.58
N THR A 21 5.78 -43.47 10.77
CA THR A 21 5.60 -42.04 11.02
C THR A 21 6.67 -41.28 10.25
N THR A 22 6.33 -40.71 9.09
CA THR A 22 7.19 -39.77 8.38
C THR A 22 7.07 -38.38 8.99
N THR A 23 7.88 -38.15 10.02
CA THR A 23 8.29 -36.82 10.45
C THR A 23 9.09 -36.18 9.31
N PRO A 24 8.76 -34.97 8.81
CA PRO A 24 9.68 -34.27 7.94
C PRO A 24 10.82 -33.71 8.79
N GLU A 25 12.04 -34.11 8.41
CA GLU A 25 13.31 -33.65 8.92
C GLU A 25 13.40 -32.12 8.98
N SER A 26 13.60 -31.66 10.20
CA SER A 26 14.29 -30.42 10.54
C SER A 26 15.63 -30.35 9.82
N THR A 27 15.72 -29.52 8.78
CA THR A 27 16.99 -29.04 8.24
C THR A 27 17.15 -27.55 8.56
N ALA A 28 17.85 -27.35 9.68
CA ALA A 28 18.78 -26.27 9.99
C ALA A 28 18.68 -24.98 9.16
N HIS A 29 18.19 -23.94 9.84
CA HIS A 29 18.57 -22.55 9.67
C HIS A 29 20.09 -22.43 9.51
N ASN A 30 20.57 -22.13 8.30
CA ASN A 30 21.95 -21.74 8.07
C ASN A 30 22.07 -20.21 8.14
N ALA A 31 23.08 -19.77 8.88
CA ALA A 31 23.30 -18.40 9.31
C ALA A 31 23.94 -17.50 8.22
N GLU A 32 23.93 -16.20 8.51
CA GLU A 32 24.78 -15.15 7.93
C GLU A 32 24.37 -14.55 6.59
N SER A 33 23.30 -13.75 6.60
CA SER A 33 23.29 -12.52 5.83
C SER A 33 22.96 -11.37 6.77
N ARG A 34 23.97 -10.56 7.11
CA ARG A 34 23.74 -9.28 7.77
C ARG A 34 22.97 -8.43 6.78
N TYR A 35 21.71 -8.14 7.09
CA TYR A 35 20.92 -7.26 6.25
C TYR A 35 21.44 -5.84 6.47
N GLU A 36 21.96 -5.24 5.40
CA GLU A 36 22.19 -3.79 5.41
C GLU A 36 20.82 -3.11 5.41
N LEU A 37 20.62 -2.19 6.36
CA LEU A 37 19.42 -1.37 6.40
C LEU A 37 19.32 -0.62 5.07
N PRO A 38 18.15 -0.61 4.39
CA PRO A 38 17.98 0.23 3.20
C PRO A 38 18.36 1.68 3.57
N PRO A 39 19.01 2.44 2.68
CA PRO A 39 19.50 3.78 2.98
C PRO A 39 18.33 4.77 2.99
N ILE A 40 17.47 4.63 4.00
CA ILE A 40 16.33 5.49 4.26
C ILE A 40 16.81 6.51 5.30
N PRO A 41 16.81 7.82 4.98
CA PRO A 41 17.16 8.86 5.94
C PRO A 41 16.23 8.77 7.17
N GLY A 42 16.80 8.70 8.38
CA GLY A 42 16.02 8.67 9.62
C GLY A 42 16.67 7.88 10.77
N PRO A 43 16.09 7.92 11.98
CA PRO A 43 16.53 7.13 13.13
C PRO A 43 16.50 5.62 12.88
N LYS A 44 17.44 4.87 13.48
CA LYS A 44 17.56 3.40 13.31
C LYS A 44 16.27 2.62 13.64
N TYR A 45 15.40 3.14 14.51
CA TYR A 45 14.13 2.45 14.83
C TYR A 45 13.13 2.53 13.67
N GLU A 46 13.11 3.62 12.88
CA GLU A 46 12.25 3.76 11.71
C GLU A 46 12.68 2.80 10.59
N GLN A 47 13.99 2.60 10.43
CA GLN A 47 14.52 1.64 9.47
C GLN A 47 14.15 0.19 9.86
N VAL A 48 14.08 -0.12 11.17
CA VAL A 48 13.60 -1.41 11.68
C VAL A 48 12.09 -1.57 11.45
N ILE A 49 11.28 -0.52 11.66
CA ILE A 49 9.84 -0.52 11.34
C ILE A 49 9.63 -0.86 9.87
N HIS A 50 10.27 -0.10 8.97
CA HIS A 50 10.17 -0.31 7.53
C HIS A 50 10.56 -1.72 7.11
N TYR A 51 11.65 -2.25 7.68
CA TYR A 51 12.05 -3.63 7.40
C TYR A 51 11.00 -4.65 7.82
N ILE A 52 10.46 -4.54 9.04
CA ILE A 52 9.45 -5.48 9.54
C ILE A 52 8.20 -5.42 8.66
N GLU A 53 7.80 -4.20 8.26
CA GLU A 53 6.69 -3.98 7.35
C GLU A 53 6.90 -4.69 6.01
N GLN A 54 8.02 -4.43 5.32
CA GLN A 54 8.31 -4.99 3.99
C GLN A 54 8.54 -6.50 4.00
N ARG A 55 9.19 -7.03 5.03
CA ARG A 55 9.64 -8.43 5.02
C ARG A 55 8.62 -9.40 5.59
N TYR A 56 7.79 -8.96 6.55
CA TYR A 56 6.92 -9.83 7.33
C TYR A 56 5.46 -9.40 7.34
N ILE A 57 5.14 -8.11 7.38
CA ILE A 57 3.73 -7.66 7.49
C ILE A 57 3.06 -7.58 6.11
N ILE A 58 3.71 -6.96 5.12
CA ILE A 58 3.18 -6.80 3.76
C ILE A 58 2.99 -8.15 3.06
N PRO A 59 4.01 -9.03 2.98
CA PRO A 59 3.86 -10.35 2.36
C PRO A 59 3.21 -11.40 3.28
N GLY A 60 3.01 -11.09 4.57
CA GLY A 60 2.48 -12.02 5.56
C GLY A 60 0.95 -12.04 5.64
N LYS A 61 0.41 -13.11 6.21
CA LYS A 61 -1.01 -13.28 6.50
C LYS A 61 -1.29 -13.05 7.99
N PRO A 62 -2.52 -12.65 8.37
CA PRO A 62 -2.91 -12.58 9.77
C PRO A 62 -2.60 -13.88 10.51
N GLY A 63 -2.00 -13.76 11.70
CA GLY A 63 -1.52 -14.88 12.50
C GLY A 63 -0.11 -15.37 12.17
N ASP A 64 0.55 -14.85 11.14
CA ASP A 64 1.95 -15.19 10.85
C ASP A 64 2.87 -14.69 11.96
N LYS A 65 3.78 -15.55 12.40
CA LYS A 65 4.69 -15.26 13.50
C LYS A 65 5.93 -14.51 13.03
N LEU A 66 6.24 -13.40 13.69
CA LEU A 66 7.48 -12.67 13.43
C LEU A 66 8.71 -13.40 14.01
N PRO A 67 9.91 -13.16 13.45
CA PRO A 67 11.15 -13.54 14.10
C PRO A 67 11.25 -12.93 15.51
N THR A 68 12.01 -13.59 16.37
CA THR A 68 12.19 -13.10 17.75
C THR A 68 12.93 -11.76 17.78
N GLU A 69 12.72 -10.96 18.83
CA GLU A 69 13.45 -9.68 19.05
C GLU A 69 14.97 -9.86 18.90
N ARG A 70 15.50 -10.98 19.38
CA ARG A 70 16.93 -11.30 19.34
C ARG A 70 17.42 -11.51 17.91
N MET A 71 16.62 -12.19 17.07
CA MET A 71 16.95 -12.36 15.65
C MET A 71 16.93 -11.03 14.91
N ILE A 72 15.92 -10.18 15.18
CA ILE A 72 15.85 -8.84 14.58
C ILE A 72 17.05 -7.99 15.01
N GLN A 73 17.48 -8.05 16.28
CA GLN A 73 18.69 -7.36 16.74
C GLN A 73 19.95 -7.82 16.00
N GLN A 74 20.14 -9.14 15.88
CA GLN A 74 21.32 -9.73 15.26
C GLN A 74 21.38 -9.43 13.76
N ASN A 75 20.24 -9.49 13.07
CA ASN A 75 20.16 -9.24 11.64
C ASN A 75 20.48 -7.78 11.28
N PHE A 76 20.20 -6.82 12.17
CA PHE A 76 20.30 -5.38 11.91
C PHE A 76 21.37 -4.62 12.69
N GLY A 77 22.07 -5.27 13.64
CA GLY A 77 23.10 -4.61 14.44
C GLY A 77 22.56 -3.42 15.26
N VAL A 78 21.30 -3.50 15.70
CA VAL A 78 20.61 -2.47 16.47
C VAL A 78 20.47 -2.85 17.94
N SER A 79 20.30 -1.85 18.81
CA SER A 79 20.07 -2.12 20.22
C SER A 79 18.73 -2.82 20.46
N ARG A 80 18.63 -3.58 21.56
CA ARG A 80 17.35 -4.18 21.98
C ARG A 80 16.24 -3.16 22.15
N GLN A 81 16.57 -1.97 22.66
CA GLN A 81 15.62 -0.89 22.85
C GLN A 81 15.03 -0.42 21.51
N THR A 82 15.87 -0.32 20.47
CA THR A 82 15.46 0.06 19.11
C THR A 82 14.44 -0.92 18.52
N VAL A 83 14.66 -2.23 18.67
CA VAL A 83 13.72 -3.26 18.20
C VAL A 83 12.41 -3.22 18.99
N ARG A 84 12.48 -3.08 20.31
CA ARG A 84 11.28 -2.97 21.15
C ARG A 84 10.46 -1.74 20.83
N SER A 85 11.09 -0.59 20.59
CA SER A 85 10.40 0.63 20.14
C SER A 85 9.72 0.43 18.79
N ALA A 86 10.40 -0.20 17.83
CA ALA A 86 9.82 -0.49 16.52
C ALA A 86 8.60 -1.42 16.60
N LEU A 87 8.72 -2.53 17.35
CA LEU A 87 7.62 -3.48 17.56
C LEU A 87 6.46 -2.83 18.31
N LYS A 88 6.75 -2.01 19.33
CA LYS A 88 5.73 -1.28 20.08
C LYS A 88 4.90 -0.38 19.15
N VAL A 89 5.56 0.41 18.31
CA VAL A 89 4.88 1.28 17.33
C VAL A 89 4.03 0.46 16.36
N LEU A 90 4.52 -0.67 15.88
CA LEU A 90 3.76 -1.55 14.98
C LEU A 90 2.55 -2.22 15.65
N ILE A 91 2.64 -2.49 16.96
CA ILE A 91 1.51 -3.00 17.76
C ILE A 91 0.50 -1.89 18.02
N GLU A 92 0.95 -0.68 18.36
CA GLU A 92 0.09 0.51 18.54
C GLU A 92 -0.67 0.84 17.24
N ARG A 93 -0.01 0.69 16.08
CA ARG A 93 -0.62 0.83 14.75
C ARG A 93 -1.60 -0.31 14.38
N GLY A 94 -1.79 -1.31 15.24
CA GLY A 94 -2.65 -2.46 14.98
C GLY A 94 -2.16 -3.37 13.84
N LEU A 95 -0.89 -3.25 13.42
CA LEU A 95 -0.30 -4.11 12.38
C LEU A 95 0.22 -5.44 12.95
N LEU A 96 0.55 -5.45 14.23
CA LEU A 96 1.00 -6.60 14.97
C LEU A 96 0.21 -6.73 16.27
N TYR A 97 0.15 -7.94 16.82
CA TYR A 97 -0.27 -8.17 18.20
C TYR A 97 0.74 -9.06 18.91
N ASN A 98 0.85 -8.87 20.22
CA ASN A 98 1.72 -9.68 21.07
C ASN A 98 0.91 -10.69 21.86
N VAL A 99 1.33 -11.95 21.84
CA VAL A 99 0.82 -12.99 22.72
C VAL A 99 1.90 -13.26 23.77
N GLN A 100 1.61 -12.90 25.02
CA GLN A 100 2.55 -12.99 26.12
C GLN A 100 3.14 -14.41 26.24
N GLY A 101 4.48 -14.49 26.25
CA GLY A 101 5.21 -15.76 26.33
C GLY A 101 5.27 -16.57 25.02
N SER A 102 4.53 -16.17 23.98
CA SER A 102 4.47 -16.91 22.71
C SER A 102 5.20 -16.18 21.57
N GLY A 103 4.97 -14.87 21.41
CA GLY A 103 5.64 -14.08 20.37
C GLY A 103 4.82 -12.89 19.88
N THR A 104 5.28 -12.31 18.77
CA THR A 104 4.59 -11.22 18.06
C THR A 104 4.12 -11.74 16.71
N TYR A 105 2.90 -11.37 16.32
CA TYR A 105 2.18 -11.93 15.19
C TYR A 105 1.58 -10.82 14.32
N VAL A 106 1.42 -11.07 13.03
CA VAL A 106 0.74 -10.18 12.10
C VAL A 106 -0.75 -10.10 12.46
N ALA A 107 -1.26 -8.90 12.71
CA ALA A 107 -2.66 -8.70 13.09
C ALA A 107 -3.63 -8.88 11.91
N GLU A 108 -4.89 -9.14 12.22
CA GLU A 108 -5.96 -9.12 11.23
C GLU A 108 -6.22 -7.67 10.80
N ARG A 109 -6.21 -7.41 9.49
CA ARG A 109 -6.29 -6.04 8.93
C ARG A 109 -7.60 -5.32 9.29
N SER A 110 -8.59 -6.01 9.84
CA SER A 110 -9.87 -5.47 10.33
C SER A 110 -9.83 -4.91 11.76
N ASP A 111 -8.84 -5.28 12.57
CA ASP A 111 -8.78 -4.93 14.00
C ASP A 111 -7.94 -3.68 14.29
N ALA A 112 -7.28 -3.14 13.26
CA ALA A 112 -6.54 -1.90 13.36
C ALA A 112 -7.51 -0.70 13.29
N THR A 113 -7.59 0.04 14.39
CA THR A 113 -8.23 1.37 14.38
C THR A 113 -7.35 2.27 13.52
N TYR A 114 -7.87 2.63 12.34
CA TYR A 114 -7.26 3.53 11.35
C TYR A 114 -5.97 3.01 10.69
N ILE A 115 -6.11 2.06 9.75
CA ILE A 115 -5.11 1.88 8.69
C ILE A 115 -5.40 2.93 7.62
N PRO A 116 -4.40 3.73 7.17
CA PRO A 116 -4.51 4.49 5.94
C PRO A 116 -4.79 3.52 4.80
N ARG A 117 -6.05 3.47 4.34
CA ARG A 117 -6.39 2.75 3.12
C ARG A 117 -5.92 3.59 1.93
N VAL A 118 -5.60 2.90 0.85
CA VAL A 118 -5.66 3.56 -0.46
C VAL A 118 -7.13 3.82 -0.71
N ASP A 119 -7.58 5.02 -0.38
CA ASP A 119 -8.94 5.49 -0.66
C ASP A 119 -8.90 6.56 -1.74
N THR A 120 -9.99 6.69 -2.47
CA THR A 120 -10.19 7.89 -3.28
C THR A 120 -10.46 9.08 -2.36
N PHE A 121 -10.21 10.29 -2.86
CA PHE A 121 -10.63 11.52 -2.17
C PHE A 121 -12.14 11.52 -1.86
N VAL A 122 -12.97 11.01 -2.77
CA VAL A 122 -14.43 10.94 -2.60
C VAL A 122 -14.79 10.04 -1.43
N ASP A 123 -14.15 8.88 -1.32
CA ASP A 123 -14.36 7.93 -0.23
C ASP A 123 -13.87 8.51 1.12
N ASP A 124 -12.74 9.23 1.14
CA ASP A 124 -12.24 9.90 2.34
C ASP A 124 -13.22 10.97 2.84
N MET A 125 -13.76 11.81 1.96
CA MET A 125 -14.76 12.82 2.33
C MET A 125 -16.04 12.18 2.84
N ARG A 126 -16.53 11.15 2.16
CA ARG A 126 -17.74 10.41 2.56
C ARG A 126 -17.60 9.82 3.95
N ARG A 127 -16.44 9.23 4.26
CA ARG A 127 -16.14 8.71 5.61
C ARG A 127 -16.13 9.80 6.68
N ARG A 128 -15.65 11.00 6.33
CA ARG A 128 -15.63 12.17 7.22
C ARG A 128 -17.00 12.86 7.36
N GLY A 129 -18.02 12.37 6.66
CA GLY A 129 -19.39 12.90 6.72
C GLY A 129 -19.68 14.03 5.74
N PHE A 130 -18.80 14.26 4.76
CA PHE A 130 -18.95 15.28 3.72
C PHE A 130 -19.34 14.67 2.36
N GLU A 131 -19.98 15.45 1.50
CA GLU A 131 -20.17 15.13 0.10
C GLU A 131 -18.89 15.41 -0.70
N GLY A 132 -18.06 14.39 -0.89
CA GLY A 132 -16.84 14.48 -1.69
C GLY A 132 -17.11 14.50 -3.19
N SER A 133 -16.51 15.45 -3.91
CA SER A 133 -16.52 15.45 -5.37
C SER A 133 -15.24 16.02 -5.97
N THR A 134 -15.03 15.78 -7.26
CA THR A 134 -13.86 16.27 -7.99
C THR A 134 -14.31 17.00 -9.25
N ARG A 135 -13.61 18.10 -9.58
CA ARG A 135 -13.84 18.85 -10.82
C ARG A 135 -12.56 18.87 -11.64
N MET A 136 -12.57 18.17 -12.77
CA MET A 136 -11.45 18.14 -13.70
C MET A 136 -11.28 19.49 -14.41
N ILE A 137 -10.06 20.02 -14.40
CA ILE A 137 -9.71 21.33 -14.97
C ILE A 137 -8.96 21.17 -16.28
N ALA A 138 -8.01 20.25 -16.34
CA ALA A 138 -7.21 20.02 -17.53
C ALA A 138 -6.71 18.58 -17.58
N THR A 139 -6.60 18.07 -18.80
CA THR A 139 -5.99 16.78 -19.10
C THR A 139 -5.12 16.94 -20.34
N ARG A 140 -3.85 16.51 -20.29
CA ARG A 140 -2.94 16.56 -21.44
C ARG A 140 -1.80 15.56 -21.31
N TRP A 141 -1.20 15.21 -22.43
CA TRP A 141 0.05 14.48 -22.45
C TRP A 141 1.23 15.41 -22.16
N MET A 142 2.18 14.97 -21.36
CA MET A 142 3.40 15.68 -21.01
C MET A 142 4.62 14.77 -21.11
N ASP A 143 5.79 15.35 -21.30
CA ASP A 143 7.05 14.65 -21.15
C ASP A 143 7.42 14.55 -19.67
N ALA A 144 7.80 13.36 -19.22
CA ALA A 144 8.23 13.14 -17.84
C ALA A 144 9.51 13.95 -17.55
N THR A 145 9.44 14.79 -16.52
CA THR A 145 10.61 15.45 -15.93
C THR A 145 11.44 14.45 -15.12
N GLU A 146 12.63 14.85 -14.64
CA GLU A 146 13.44 14.01 -13.75
C GLU A 146 12.67 13.60 -12.47
N GLU A 147 11.89 14.53 -11.90
CA GLU A 147 11.05 14.27 -10.75
C GLU A 147 9.94 13.25 -11.04
N ILE A 148 9.19 13.46 -12.13
CA ILE A 148 8.12 12.54 -12.55
C ILE A 148 8.70 11.16 -12.88
N SER A 149 9.83 11.12 -13.59
CA SER A 149 10.57 9.90 -13.92
C SER A 149 10.96 9.13 -12.66
N THR A 150 11.44 9.82 -11.62
CA THR A 150 11.80 9.21 -10.34
C THR A 150 10.60 8.59 -9.64
N HIS A 151 9.45 9.27 -9.63
CA HIS A 151 8.25 8.77 -8.97
C HIS A 151 7.55 7.63 -9.73
N LEU A 152 7.50 7.73 -11.06
CA LEU A 152 6.80 6.77 -11.91
C LEU A 152 7.70 5.68 -12.50
N SER A 153 8.99 5.68 -12.20
CA SER A 153 9.97 4.72 -12.76
C SER A 153 9.91 4.63 -14.29
N VAL A 154 9.63 5.74 -14.96
CA VAL A 154 9.62 5.85 -16.44
C VAL A 154 10.86 6.63 -16.90
N PRO A 155 11.37 6.40 -18.13
CA PRO A 155 12.40 7.24 -18.72
C PRO A 155 12.06 8.73 -18.72
N VAL A 156 13.05 9.59 -18.47
CA VAL A 156 12.91 11.04 -18.69
C VAL A 156 12.54 11.29 -20.16
N GLY A 157 11.56 12.15 -20.38
CA GLY A 157 11.01 12.42 -21.71
C GLY A 157 9.94 11.43 -22.18
N GLU A 158 9.64 10.37 -21.43
CA GLU A 158 8.51 9.50 -21.76
C GLU A 158 7.17 10.25 -21.60
N LYS A 159 6.19 9.94 -22.45
CA LYS A 159 4.87 10.54 -22.37
C LYS A 159 4.07 9.99 -21.19
N VAL A 160 3.66 10.89 -20.30
CA VAL A 160 2.75 10.63 -19.18
C VAL A 160 1.45 11.41 -19.35
N LEU A 161 0.35 10.87 -18.82
CA LEU A 161 -0.91 11.61 -18.76
C LEU A 161 -0.88 12.52 -17.55
N PHE A 162 -1.03 13.83 -17.76
CA PHE A 162 -1.22 14.81 -16.70
C PHE A 162 -2.69 15.17 -16.55
N VAL A 163 -3.18 15.15 -15.32
CA VAL A 163 -4.53 15.56 -14.95
C VAL A 163 -4.44 16.60 -13.83
N ARG A 164 -5.25 17.65 -13.96
CA ARG A 164 -5.38 18.71 -12.97
C ARG A 164 -6.82 18.77 -12.48
N ARG A 165 -7.02 18.76 -11.16
CA ARG A 165 -8.35 18.67 -10.55
C ARG A 165 -8.51 19.61 -9.37
N LEU A 166 -9.76 19.99 -9.11
CA LEU A 166 -10.18 20.56 -7.85
C LEU A 166 -10.84 19.48 -7.01
N ARG A 167 -10.57 19.51 -5.71
CA ARG A 167 -11.12 18.62 -4.69
C ARG A 167 -12.16 19.41 -3.90
N LEU A 168 -13.38 18.89 -3.84
CA LEU A 168 -14.51 19.58 -3.24
C LEU A 168 -15.13 18.77 -2.10
N ALA A 169 -15.49 19.44 -1.03
CA ALA A 169 -16.31 18.91 0.06
C ALA A 169 -17.54 19.80 0.19
N ASP A 170 -18.74 19.22 0.17
CA ASP A 170 -20.02 19.95 0.19
C ASP A 170 -20.08 21.08 -0.86
N HIS A 171 -19.56 20.80 -2.05
CA HIS A 171 -19.43 21.72 -3.19
C HIS A 171 -18.44 22.90 -3.02
N GLU A 172 -17.75 23.00 -1.90
CA GLU A 172 -16.70 24.00 -1.66
C GLU A 172 -15.32 23.44 -2.04
N VAL A 173 -14.48 24.26 -2.67
CA VAL A 173 -13.12 23.85 -3.06
C VAL A 173 -12.23 23.83 -1.83
N ILE A 174 -11.74 22.64 -1.47
CA ILE A 174 -10.87 22.44 -0.32
C ILE A 174 -9.45 22.04 -0.70
N GLY A 175 -9.23 21.67 -1.97
CA GLY A 175 -7.92 21.27 -2.43
C GLY A 175 -7.75 21.24 -3.94
N PHE A 176 -6.50 21.10 -4.33
CA PHE A 176 -6.01 21.30 -5.67
C PHE A 176 -5.01 20.21 -5.99
N GLU A 177 -5.24 19.46 -7.07
CA GLU A 177 -4.42 18.30 -7.39
C GLU A 177 -3.80 18.39 -8.77
N ARG A 178 -2.54 17.94 -8.84
CA ARG A 178 -1.79 17.58 -10.03
C ARG A 178 -1.46 16.10 -9.96
N SER A 179 -1.96 15.31 -10.90
CA SER A 179 -1.65 13.88 -11.00
C SER A 179 -1.05 13.53 -12.34
N TYR A 180 -0.11 12.59 -12.30
CA TYR A 180 0.67 12.10 -13.42
C TYR A 180 0.53 10.58 -13.47
N PHE A 181 0.15 10.07 -14.62
CA PHE A 181 -0.11 8.64 -14.81
C PHE A 181 0.78 8.07 -15.90
N VAL A 182 1.23 6.83 -15.68
CA VAL A 182 1.92 6.07 -16.71
C VAL A 182 1.01 5.86 -17.92
N LYS A 183 1.58 5.87 -19.13
CA LYS A 183 0.82 5.78 -20.39
C LYS A 183 -0.11 4.57 -20.43
N ALA A 184 0.35 3.43 -19.89
CA ALA A 184 -0.42 2.18 -19.87
C ALA A 184 -1.71 2.28 -19.04
N ALA A 185 -1.76 3.17 -18.04
CA ALA A 185 -2.91 3.35 -17.16
C ALA A 185 -3.83 4.51 -17.58
N ALA A 186 -3.43 5.30 -18.57
CA ALA A 186 -4.13 6.54 -18.94
C ALA A 186 -5.61 6.32 -19.29
N SER A 187 -5.94 5.30 -20.09
CA SER A 187 -7.32 5.05 -20.53
C SER A 187 -8.21 4.57 -19.38
N SER A 188 -7.77 3.53 -18.65
CA SER A 188 -8.52 2.96 -17.54
C SER A 188 -8.78 3.99 -16.45
N ILE A 189 -7.81 4.86 -16.18
CA ILE A 189 -7.95 5.92 -15.18
C ILE A 189 -8.91 7.01 -15.64
N LEU A 190 -8.88 7.43 -16.91
CA LEU A 190 -9.84 8.41 -17.41
C LEU A 190 -11.28 7.86 -17.36
N ASP A 191 -11.48 6.60 -17.73
CA ASP A 191 -12.78 5.93 -17.65
C ASP A 191 -13.27 5.86 -16.19
N ALA A 192 -12.39 5.44 -15.27
CA ALA A 192 -12.68 5.39 -13.85
C ALA A 192 -13.02 6.77 -13.27
N MET A 193 -12.29 7.81 -13.66
CA MET A 193 -12.57 9.19 -13.23
C MET A 193 -13.92 9.69 -13.75
N MET A 194 -14.28 9.38 -15.00
CA MET A 194 -15.59 9.74 -15.55
C MET A 194 -16.74 9.07 -14.80
N ALA A 195 -16.59 7.78 -14.46
CA ALA A 195 -17.59 7.04 -13.70
C ALA A 195 -17.75 7.56 -12.25
N GLU A 196 -16.66 8.00 -11.61
CA GLU A 196 -16.69 8.62 -10.28
C GLU A 196 -17.42 9.98 -10.33
N MET A 197 -17.16 10.80 -11.35
CA MET A 197 -17.86 12.08 -11.54
C MET A 197 -19.36 11.92 -11.83
N SER A 198 -19.78 10.82 -12.47
CA SER A 198 -21.21 10.52 -12.66
C SER A 198 -21.87 9.87 -11.44
N GLY A 199 -21.14 9.70 -10.32
CA GLY A 199 -21.64 9.09 -9.09
C GLY A 199 -21.97 7.60 -9.24
N THR A 200 -21.43 6.94 -10.26
CA THR A 200 -21.77 5.55 -10.59
C THR A 200 -21.01 4.56 -9.72
N SER A 201 -19.73 4.85 -9.41
CA SER A 201 -18.85 3.99 -8.61
C SER A 201 -17.55 4.72 -8.23
N SER A 202 -16.84 4.25 -7.21
CA SER A 202 -15.48 4.74 -6.88
C SER A 202 -14.50 4.45 -8.01
N SER A 203 -13.55 5.36 -8.26
CA SER A 203 -12.50 5.13 -9.26
C SER A 203 -11.60 3.94 -8.93
N LEU A 204 -11.40 3.62 -7.65
CA LEU A 204 -10.66 2.41 -7.25
C LEU A 204 -11.41 1.12 -7.59
N ASP A 205 -12.72 1.09 -7.40
CA ASP A 205 -13.56 -0.07 -7.75
C ASP A 205 -13.54 -0.32 -9.26
N GLN A 206 -13.60 0.74 -10.07
CA GLN A 206 -13.50 0.66 -11.53
C GLN A 206 -12.13 0.13 -12.00
N LEU A 207 -11.07 0.43 -11.26
CA LEU A 207 -9.73 -0.03 -11.58
C LEU A 207 -9.43 -1.43 -11.05
N ALA A 208 -10.26 -1.98 -10.15
CA ALA A 208 -9.93 -3.17 -9.36
C ALA A 208 -9.56 -4.41 -10.19
N ASP A 209 -10.20 -4.58 -11.35
CA ASP A 209 -10.00 -5.69 -12.28
C ASP A 209 -9.09 -5.34 -13.47
N THR A 210 -8.48 -4.15 -13.45
CA THR A 210 -7.57 -3.69 -14.49
C THR A 210 -6.11 -3.95 -14.11
N PRO A 211 -5.18 -4.04 -15.09
CA PRO A 211 -3.74 -4.05 -14.79
C PRO A 211 -3.24 -2.78 -14.07
N SER A 212 -4.07 -1.73 -14.01
CA SER A 212 -3.79 -0.47 -13.32
C SER A 212 -4.42 -0.40 -11.93
N ALA A 213 -4.93 -1.53 -11.40
CA ALA A 213 -5.50 -1.60 -10.07
C ALA A 213 -4.50 -1.10 -9.04
N ILE A 214 -4.86 -0.02 -8.34
CA ILE A 214 -4.02 0.52 -7.27
C ILE A 214 -4.26 -0.32 -6.01
N LYS A 215 -3.19 -0.89 -5.47
CA LYS A 215 -3.22 -1.75 -4.27
C LYS A 215 -2.39 -1.18 -3.12
N HIS A 216 -1.40 -0.35 -3.44
CA HIS A 216 -0.53 0.28 -2.46
C HIS A 216 -0.33 1.75 -2.79
N ALA A 217 -0.06 2.57 -1.77
CA ALA A 217 0.35 3.95 -1.96
C ALA A 217 1.43 4.32 -0.95
N ARG A 218 2.44 5.05 -1.41
CA ARG A 218 3.39 5.76 -0.55
C ARG A 218 2.92 7.20 -0.44
N VAL A 219 2.51 7.59 0.76
CA VAL A 219 2.03 8.96 1.03
C VAL A 219 3.05 9.72 1.88
N ARG A 220 3.35 10.95 1.48
CA ARG A 220 4.12 11.93 2.26
C ARG A 220 3.27 13.16 2.47
N THR A 221 3.17 13.60 3.70
CA THR A 221 2.50 14.85 4.09
C THR A 221 3.52 15.89 4.51
N SER A 222 3.27 17.16 4.20
CA SER A 222 4.15 18.28 4.52
C SER A 222 3.37 19.60 4.49
N ALA A 223 3.95 20.66 5.03
CA ALA A 223 3.43 22.01 4.84
C ALA A 223 4.01 22.63 3.55
N ALA A 224 3.21 23.45 2.87
CA ALA A 224 3.64 24.27 1.74
C ALA A 224 2.96 25.64 1.79
N LEU A 225 3.35 26.54 0.90
CA LEU A 225 2.61 27.77 0.63
C LEU A 225 2.04 27.68 -0.78
N PHE A 226 0.83 28.19 -0.99
CA PHE A 226 0.31 28.36 -2.33
C PHE A 226 1.10 29.42 -3.09
N THR A 227 1.58 29.07 -4.28
CA THR A 227 2.37 29.95 -5.13
C THR A 227 1.51 30.65 -6.18
N ASP A 228 2.04 31.69 -6.82
CA ASP A 228 1.39 32.30 -8.00
C ASP A 228 1.14 31.28 -9.11
N ALA A 229 2.06 30.33 -9.30
CA ALA A 229 1.92 29.25 -10.27
C ALA A 229 0.76 28.30 -9.92
N ASP A 230 0.50 28.07 -8.62
CA ASP A 230 -0.68 27.31 -8.20
C ASP A 230 -1.96 28.10 -8.51
N ALA A 231 -2.01 29.39 -8.17
CA ALA A 231 -3.17 30.22 -8.47
C ALA A 231 -3.47 30.28 -9.98
N GLU A 232 -2.46 30.46 -10.82
CA GLU A 232 -2.61 30.39 -12.28
C GLU A 232 -3.08 29.01 -12.72
N ALA A 233 -2.47 27.94 -12.21
CA ALA A 233 -2.84 26.58 -12.54
C ALA A 233 -4.29 26.26 -12.15
N PHE A 234 -4.83 26.85 -11.10
CA PHE A 234 -6.17 26.55 -10.61
C PHE A 234 -7.18 27.68 -10.87
N ASN A 235 -6.98 28.44 -11.96
CA ASN A 235 -7.89 29.48 -12.44
C ASN A 235 -8.24 30.52 -11.36
N GLN A 236 -7.23 30.95 -10.58
CA GLN A 236 -7.34 31.92 -9.48
C GLN A 236 -8.28 31.51 -8.34
N GLN A 237 -8.58 30.21 -8.22
CA GLN A 237 -9.39 29.68 -7.11
C GLN A 237 -8.58 29.46 -5.82
N VAL A 238 -7.27 29.76 -5.83
CA VAL A 238 -6.34 29.49 -4.74
C VAL A 238 -5.83 30.81 -4.15
N PRO A 239 -5.74 30.95 -2.81
CA PRO A 239 -5.18 32.13 -2.17
C PRO A 239 -3.63 32.07 -2.10
N VAL A 240 -2.95 32.89 -2.89
CA VAL A 240 -1.47 32.95 -2.92
C VAL A 240 -0.89 33.34 -1.56
N GLY A 241 0.18 32.64 -1.15
CA GLY A 241 0.90 32.88 0.09
C GLY A 241 0.28 32.26 1.33
N GLU A 242 -0.92 31.69 1.23
CA GLU A 242 -1.55 30.97 2.33
C GLU A 242 -0.93 29.59 2.55
N ALA A 243 -1.00 29.12 3.80
CA ALA A 243 -0.51 27.80 4.17
C ALA A 243 -1.37 26.71 3.52
N ALA A 244 -0.69 25.72 2.96
CA ALA A 244 -1.29 24.55 2.36
C ALA A 244 -0.83 23.29 3.09
N PHE A 245 -1.77 22.36 3.30
CA PHE A 245 -1.44 21.00 3.67
C PHE A 245 -1.16 20.18 2.40
N LYS A 246 0.12 19.87 2.18
CA LYS A 246 0.59 19.19 0.98
C LYS A 246 0.65 17.67 1.19
N VAL A 247 -0.01 16.94 0.31
CA VAL A 247 -0.01 15.48 0.25
C VAL A 247 0.58 15.03 -1.09
N CYS A 248 1.69 14.31 -1.05
CA CYS A 248 2.26 13.64 -2.21
C CYS A 248 1.98 12.14 -2.09
N ALA A 249 1.40 11.53 -3.11
CA ALA A 249 1.15 10.10 -3.17
C ALA A 249 1.76 9.50 -4.43
N THR A 250 2.48 8.39 -4.28
CA THR A 250 2.80 7.50 -5.41
C THR A 250 2.03 6.20 -5.21
N CYS A 251 1.19 5.85 -6.18
CA CYS A 251 0.31 4.69 -6.16
C CYS A 251 0.91 3.56 -6.99
N TYR A 252 0.75 2.32 -6.52
CA TYR A 252 1.36 1.13 -7.10
C TYR A 252 0.33 0.00 -7.27
N THR A 253 0.58 -0.86 -8.26
CA THR A 253 -0.11 -2.15 -8.42
C THR A 253 0.28 -3.14 -7.32
N GLU A 254 -0.37 -4.32 -7.29
CA GLU A 254 -0.01 -5.42 -6.38
C GLU A 254 1.45 -5.84 -6.55
N GLU A 255 1.95 -5.84 -7.79
CA GLU A 255 3.32 -6.21 -8.14
C GLU A 255 4.34 -5.10 -7.82
N GLY A 256 3.89 -3.97 -7.28
CA GLY A 256 4.74 -2.83 -6.93
C GLY A 256 5.11 -1.91 -8.10
N SER A 257 4.45 -2.03 -9.25
CA SER A 257 4.68 -1.13 -10.38
C SER A 257 3.95 0.20 -10.16
N PRO A 258 4.61 1.37 -10.36
CA PRO A 258 3.96 2.66 -10.18
C PRO A 258 2.91 2.92 -11.27
N VAL A 259 1.78 3.49 -10.85
CA VAL A 259 0.62 3.80 -11.69
C VAL A 259 0.38 5.31 -11.76
N GLU A 260 0.43 5.96 -10.60
CA GLU A 260 0.13 7.37 -10.41
C GLU A 260 1.17 8.02 -9.49
N TYR A 261 1.50 9.26 -9.79
CA TYR A 261 2.10 10.19 -8.86
C TYR A 261 1.19 11.42 -8.77
N ALA A 262 0.70 11.71 -7.57
CA ALA A 262 -0.17 12.84 -7.31
C ALA A 262 0.45 13.78 -6.27
N GLU A 263 0.28 15.06 -6.51
CA GLU A 263 0.53 16.12 -5.56
C GLU A 263 -0.76 16.90 -5.35
N THR A 264 -1.22 16.92 -4.10
CA THR A 264 -2.44 17.62 -3.68
C THR A 264 -2.10 18.65 -2.63
N LEU A 265 -2.53 19.89 -2.87
CA LEU A 265 -2.47 21.00 -1.92
C LEU A 265 -3.87 21.24 -1.39
N TYR A 266 -4.07 21.08 -0.09
CA TYR A 266 -5.33 21.40 0.58
C TYR A 266 -5.23 22.71 1.33
N LEU A 267 -6.35 23.44 1.43
CA LEU A 267 -6.48 24.56 2.36
C LEU A 267 -6.26 24.04 3.79
N ALA A 268 -5.38 24.70 4.54
CA ALA A 268 -4.90 24.20 5.81
C ALA A 268 -5.99 24.09 6.90
N ASP A 269 -7.04 24.89 6.80
CA ASP A 269 -8.20 24.90 7.69
C ASP A 269 -9.31 23.93 7.25
N ALA A 270 -9.30 23.49 5.98
CA ALA A 270 -10.33 22.62 5.41
C ALA A 270 -9.96 21.13 5.41
N TYR A 271 -8.67 20.78 5.52
CA TYR A 271 -8.22 19.39 5.50
C TYR A 271 -7.13 19.11 6.54
N PHE A 272 -7.32 18.03 7.31
CA PHE A 272 -6.37 17.59 8.33
C PHE A 272 -6.25 16.06 8.36
N TYR A 273 -5.12 15.58 8.88
CA TYR A 273 -4.95 14.18 9.28
C TYR A 273 -5.08 14.07 10.79
N GLU A 274 -6.02 13.24 11.23
CA GLU A 274 -6.18 12.86 12.62
C GLU A 274 -5.74 11.41 12.78
N MET A 275 -4.92 11.13 13.80
CA MET A 275 -4.45 9.80 14.13
C MET A 275 -4.57 9.62 15.64
N ILE A 276 -5.10 8.46 16.05
CA ILE A 276 -5.06 8.03 17.43
C ILE A 276 -3.75 7.28 17.62
N LEU A 277 -2.91 7.75 18.54
CA LEU A 277 -1.60 7.20 18.85
C LEU A 277 -1.65 6.30 20.09
#